data_AF-A0A7X9UNA2-F1
#
_entry.id   AF-A0A7X9UNA2-F1
#
_cell.length_a   1.000
_cell.length_b   1.000
_cell.length_c   1.000
_cell.angle_alpha   90.00
_cell.angle_beta   90.00
_cell.angle_gamma   90.00
#
_symmetry.space_group_name_H-M   'P 1'
#
loop_
_entity.id
_entity.type
_entity.pdbx_description
1 polymer ?
#
loop_
_entity_poly.entity_id
_entity_poly.type
_entity_poly.pdbx_seq_one_letter_code
_entity_poly.pdbx_strand_id
1 'polypeptide(L)'
;MSDANQNSNEQSDFTKSNEDATQPVHLTQGEINALQKAILFLKFECEETESLLYSGSPLLNSVLEKVRDVSAFGEYAKELHSRPNEHAERFMRTKLERSYAEEIAPRERTEDQKIDILTSCMYPYPVK
;
A
#
# COMPACT_ATOMS: atom_id res chain seq x y z
N MET A 1 9.22 -64.97 -2.33
CA MET A 1 9.01 -64.46 -0.96
C MET A 1 10.17 -63.50 -0.70
N SER A 2 10.02 -62.19 -0.58
CA SER A 2 8.83 -61.37 -0.36
C SER A 2 9.16 -59.94 -0.77
N ASP A 3 8.12 -59.24 -1.20
CA ASP A 3 8.05 -57.82 -1.57
C ASP A 3 8.43 -56.84 -0.44
N ALA A 4 8.39 -55.56 -0.84
CA ALA A 4 8.14 -54.35 -0.05
C ALA A 4 9.40 -53.61 0.46
N ASN A 5 9.51 -52.28 0.40
CA ASN A 5 8.73 -51.23 -0.22
C ASN A 5 9.56 -49.92 -0.14
N GLN A 6 9.26 -49.03 -1.09
CA GLN A 6 9.46 -47.57 -1.17
C GLN A 6 9.81 -46.83 0.15
N ASN A 7 10.67 -45.81 0.07
CA ASN A 7 10.17 -44.44 -0.14
C ASN A 7 11.29 -43.41 -0.35
N SER A 8 11.14 -42.72 -1.47
CA SER A 8 11.67 -41.41 -1.82
C SER A 8 11.45 -40.38 -0.70
N ASN A 9 12.50 -39.66 -0.34
CA ASN A 9 12.37 -38.36 0.32
C ASN A 9 13.17 -37.35 -0.50
N GLU A 10 12.73 -37.13 -1.74
CA GLU A 10 13.00 -35.87 -2.42
C GLU A 10 12.26 -34.80 -1.61
N GLN A 11 13.03 -34.13 -0.77
CA GLN A 11 12.56 -33.01 0.02
C GLN A 11 12.19 -31.91 -0.98
N SER A 12 10.90 -31.78 -1.24
CA SER A 12 10.35 -30.81 -2.17
C SER A 12 10.80 -29.42 -1.75
N ASP A 13 11.60 -28.80 -2.61
CA ASP A 13 12.03 -27.41 -2.53
C ASP A 13 10.82 -26.53 -2.19
N PHE A 14 10.88 -25.90 -1.02
CA PHE A 14 9.78 -25.16 -0.42
C PHE A 14 9.59 -23.88 -1.22
N THR A 15 8.82 -23.99 -2.31
CA THR A 15 8.16 -22.91 -3.06
C THR A 15 8.87 -21.57 -3.02
N LYS A 16 9.68 -21.29 -4.06
CA LYS A 16 9.93 -19.91 -4.50
C LYS A 16 8.57 -19.20 -4.57
N SER A 17 8.32 -18.27 -3.66
CA SER A 17 7.09 -17.49 -3.69
C SER A 17 7.11 -16.65 -4.97
N ASN A 18 6.06 -16.76 -5.79
CA ASN A 18 5.89 -15.94 -7.00
C ASN A 18 5.47 -14.50 -6.65
N GLU A 19 5.68 -14.04 -5.41
CA GLU A 19 5.20 -12.73 -4.93
C GLU A 19 5.84 -11.56 -5.71
N ASP A 20 7.08 -11.73 -6.18
CA ASP A 20 7.79 -10.74 -7.00
C ASP A 20 7.66 -10.99 -8.51
N ALA A 21 6.93 -12.02 -8.94
CA ALA A 21 6.78 -12.34 -10.35
C ALA A 21 5.86 -11.33 -11.04
N THR A 22 6.40 -10.57 -11.99
CA THR A 22 5.61 -9.61 -12.76
C THR A 22 4.82 -10.27 -13.88
N GLN A 23 3.53 -9.96 -14.01
CA GLN A 23 2.67 -10.34 -15.12
C GLN A 23 2.13 -9.08 -15.82
N PRO A 24 2.04 -9.06 -17.17
CA PRO A 24 1.50 -7.91 -17.87
C PRO A 24 -0.02 -7.79 -17.64
N VAL A 25 -0.47 -6.58 -17.32
CA VAL A 25 -1.90 -6.21 -17.24
C VAL A 25 -2.11 -5.00 -18.14
N HIS A 26 -3.12 -5.05 -19.01
CA HIS A 26 -3.46 -3.94 -19.90
C HIS A 26 -4.68 -3.21 -19.33
N LEU A 27 -4.53 -1.91 -19.12
CA LEU A 27 -5.59 -1.03 -18.66
C LEU A 27 -5.80 0.11 -19.67
N THR A 28 -7.05 0.46 -19.90
CA THR A 28 -7.43 1.70 -20.57
C THR A 28 -7.11 2.90 -19.70
N GLN A 29 -7.00 4.09 -20.30
CA GLN A 29 -6.82 5.34 -19.55
C GLN A 29 -7.97 5.63 -18.58
N GLY A 30 -9.19 5.17 -18.90
CA GLY A 30 -10.33 5.23 -18.00
C GLY A 30 -10.14 4.37 -16.75
N GLU A 31 -9.68 3.13 -16.91
CA GLU A 31 -9.40 2.22 -15.79
C GLU A 31 -8.23 2.68 -14.94
N ILE A 32 -7.17 3.21 -15.55
CA ILE A 32 -6.04 3.84 -14.84
C ILE A 32 -6.55 4.98 -13.94
N ASN A 33 -7.37 5.88 -14.49
CA ASN A 33 -7.92 7.00 -13.72
C ASN A 33 -8.87 6.52 -12.60
N ALA A 34 -9.72 5.52 -12.89
CA ALA A 34 -10.60 4.94 -11.88
C ALA A 34 -9.80 4.30 -10.73
N LEU A 35 -8.76 3.54 -11.04
CA LEU A 35 -7.88 2.92 -10.05
C LEU A 35 -7.12 3.96 -9.22
N GLN A 36 -6.59 5.00 -9.85
CA GLN A 36 -5.94 6.11 -9.15
C GLN A 36 -6.90 6.78 -8.16
N LYS A 37 -8.13 7.09 -8.58
CA LYS A 37 -9.16 7.68 -7.71
C LYS A 37 -9.54 6.76 -6.56
N ALA A 38 -9.70 5.46 -6.81
CA ALA A 38 -10.02 4.49 -5.77
C ALA A 38 -8.92 4.42 -4.70
N ILE A 39 -7.65 4.38 -5.12
CA ILE A 39 -6.51 4.38 -4.18
C ILE A 39 -6.44 5.70 -3.38
N LEU A 40 -6.65 6.84 -4.05
CA LEU A 40 -6.66 8.15 -3.37
C LEU A 40 -7.83 8.27 -2.38
N PHE A 41 -9.02 7.76 -2.73
CA PHE A 41 -10.17 7.72 -1.83
C PHE A 41 -9.87 6.88 -0.59
N LEU A 42 -9.36 5.66 -0.77
CA LEU A 42 -8.97 4.78 0.35
C LEU A 42 -7.95 5.44 1.28
N LYS A 43 -7.04 6.24 0.71
CA LYS A 43 -6.01 6.98 1.46
C LYS A 43 -6.56 8.20 2.19
N PHE A 44 -7.30 9.07 1.51
CA PHE A 44 -7.52 10.44 1.96
C PHE A 44 -8.99 10.81 2.21
N GLU A 45 -9.93 9.91 1.95
CA GLU A 45 -11.36 10.17 2.11
C GLU A 45 -12.08 9.08 2.93
N CYS A 46 -11.62 7.82 2.88
CA CYS A 46 -12.19 6.71 3.65
C CYS A 46 -11.93 6.89 5.16
N GLU A 47 -12.98 7.00 5.97
CA GLU A 47 -12.90 7.38 7.39
C GLU A 47 -12.58 6.22 8.33
N GLU A 48 -12.87 5.00 7.89
CA GLU A 48 -12.67 3.75 8.62
C GLU A 48 -11.18 3.50 8.87
N THR A 49 -10.80 3.24 10.13
CA THR A 49 -9.40 3.08 10.52
C THR A 49 -8.78 1.82 9.89
N GLU A 50 -9.58 0.80 9.58
CA GLU A 50 -9.16 -0.41 8.88
C GLU A 50 -8.55 -0.13 7.49
N SER A 51 -8.94 0.98 6.86
CA SER A 51 -8.37 1.36 5.56
C SER A 51 -6.93 1.87 5.65
N LEU A 52 -6.37 2.03 6.86
CA LEU A 52 -4.93 2.27 7.05
C LEU A 52 -4.07 1.13 6.51
N LEU A 53 -4.59 -0.12 6.49
CA LEU A 53 -3.94 -1.27 5.85
C LEU A 53 -3.63 -0.98 4.37
N TYR A 54 -4.54 -0.26 3.69
CA TYR A 54 -4.36 0.14 2.31
C TYR A 54 -3.55 1.43 2.20
N SER A 55 -3.82 2.39 3.09
CA SER A 55 -3.20 3.70 3.04
C SER A 55 -1.69 3.65 3.21
N GLY A 56 -1.19 2.85 4.16
CA GLY A 56 0.25 2.68 4.40
C GLY A 56 0.91 1.58 3.56
N SER A 57 0.19 0.93 2.64
CA SER A 57 0.71 -0.23 1.91
C SER A 57 1.78 0.16 0.88
N PRO A 58 3.02 -0.37 0.99
CA PRO A 58 4.05 -0.14 -0.02
C PRO A 58 3.65 -0.65 -1.40
N LEU A 59 2.86 -1.73 -1.47
CA LEU A 59 2.38 -2.30 -2.73
C LEU A 59 1.38 -1.35 -3.41
N LEU A 60 0.44 -0.79 -2.66
CA LEU A 60 -0.50 0.20 -3.22
C LEU A 60 0.17 1.54 -3.54
N ASN A 61 1.19 1.94 -2.78
CA ASN A 61 2.02 3.09 -3.13
C ASN A 61 2.74 2.86 -4.47
N SER A 62 3.31 1.66 -4.67
CA SER A 62 3.93 1.28 -5.95
C SER A 62 2.92 1.24 -7.09
N VAL A 63 1.71 0.70 -6.87
CA VAL A 63 0.65 0.73 -7.88
C VAL A 63 0.26 2.16 -8.22
N LEU A 64 0.06 3.02 -7.21
CA LEU A 64 -0.30 4.42 -7.40
C LEU A 64 0.76 5.18 -8.20
N GLU A 65 2.04 4.95 -7.92
CA GLU A 65 3.15 5.48 -8.70
C GLU A 65 3.06 5.07 -10.17
N LYS A 66 2.98 3.76 -10.43
CA LYS A 66 2.95 3.19 -11.78
C LYS A 66 1.77 3.70 -12.58
N VAL A 67 0.55 3.72 -12.01
CA VAL A 67 -0.65 4.20 -12.72
C VAL A 67 -0.59 5.70 -12.95
N ARG A 68 -0.03 6.48 -12.00
CA ARG A 68 0.18 7.91 -12.18
C ARG A 68 1.16 8.17 -13.33
N ASP A 69 2.22 7.38 -13.46
CA ASP A 69 3.25 7.58 -14.48
C ASP A 69 2.77 7.29 -15.90
N VAL A 70 1.85 6.33 -16.07
CA VAL A 70 1.27 5.98 -17.39
C VAL A 70 -0.06 6.70 -17.70
N SER A 71 -0.54 7.52 -16.77
CA SER A 71 -1.75 8.31 -16.93
C SER A 71 -1.53 9.45 -17.94
N ALA A 72 -2.53 9.72 -18.77
CA ALA A 72 -2.56 10.88 -19.66
C ALA A 72 -2.46 12.22 -18.89
N PHE A 73 -2.76 12.23 -17.59
CA PHE A 73 -2.65 13.40 -16.70
C PHE A 73 -1.50 13.26 -15.68
N GLY A 74 -0.57 12.33 -15.91
CA GLY A 74 0.47 11.96 -14.95
C GLY A 74 1.34 13.13 -14.51
N GLU A 75 1.80 13.97 -15.44
CA GLU A 75 2.65 15.13 -15.12
C GLU A 75 1.93 16.16 -14.25
N TYR A 76 0.68 16.48 -14.57
CA TYR A 76 -0.15 17.35 -13.74
C TYR A 76 -0.35 16.76 -12.33
N ALA A 77 -0.63 15.45 -12.24
CA ALA A 77 -0.79 14.78 -10.95
C ALA A 77 0.52 14.77 -10.15
N LYS A 78 1.68 14.58 -10.78
CA LYS A 78 2.99 14.67 -10.11
C LYS A 78 3.24 16.08 -9.58
N GLU A 79 2.96 17.12 -10.36
CA GLU A 79 3.09 18.50 -9.92
C GLU A 79 2.19 18.78 -8.70
N LEU A 80 0.91 18.36 -8.77
CA LEU A 80 -0.03 18.51 -7.66
C LEU A 80 0.45 17.79 -6.40
N HIS A 81 0.90 16.54 -6.53
CA HIS A 81 1.35 15.71 -5.41
C HIS A 81 2.75 16.10 -4.88
N SER A 82 3.53 16.88 -5.63
CA SER A 82 4.84 17.37 -5.16
C SER A 82 4.73 18.40 -4.03
N ARG A 83 3.52 18.91 -3.76
CA ARG A 83 3.25 19.94 -2.77
C ARG A 83 2.59 19.32 -1.54
N PRO A 84 2.89 19.80 -0.32
CA PRO A 84 2.20 19.34 0.88
C PRO A 84 0.68 19.58 0.78
N ASN A 85 -0.10 18.66 1.35
CA ASN A 85 -1.55 18.79 1.45
C ASN A 85 -1.96 18.77 2.94
N GLU A 86 -2.17 19.97 3.49
CA GLU A 86 -2.45 20.15 4.92
C GLU A 86 -3.76 19.50 5.36
N HIS A 87 -4.76 19.46 4.47
CA HIS A 87 -6.03 18.81 4.76
C HIS A 87 -5.84 17.30 4.87
N ALA A 88 -5.19 16.69 3.87
CA ALA A 88 -4.90 15.26 3.86
C ALA A 88 -4.00 14.85 5.04
N GLU A 89 -3.00 15.66 5.39
CA GLU A 89 -2.11 15.37 6.51
C GLU A 89 -2.86 15.43 7.85
N ARG A 90 -3.69 16.45 8.06
CA ARG A 90 -4.53 16.54 9.27
C ARG A 90 -5.50 15.37 9.37
N PHE A 91 -6.15 15.02 8.26
CA PHE A 91 -7.03 13.86 8.18
C PHE A 91 -6.30 12.58 8.57
N MET A 92 -5.13 12.32 7.96
CA MET A 92 -4.35 11.11 8.19
C MET A 92 -3.83 11.01 9.63
N ARG A 93 -3.30 12.12 10.18
CA ARG A 93 -2.85 12.16 11.58
C ARG A 93 -4.00 11.83 12.53
N THR A 94 -5.17 12.44 12.33
CA THR A 94 -6.37 12.17 13.15
C THR A 94 -6.77 10.70 13.07
N LYS A 95 -6.74 10.11 11.88
CA LYS A 95 -7.07 8.70 11.65
C LYS A 95 -6.08 7.73 12.29
N LEU A 96 -4.78 8.03 12.22
CA LEU A 96 -3.73 7.24 12.89
C LEU A 96 -3.90 7.27 14.41
N GLU A 97 -4.13 8.45 15.00
CA GLU A 97 -4.37 8.57 16.44
C GLU A 97 -5.61 7.79 16.88
N ARG A 98 -6.70 7.85 16.11
CA ARG A 98 -7.89 7.01 16.36
C ARG A 98 -7.55 5.53 16.32
N SER A 99 -6.82 5.09 15.30
CA SER A 99 -6.41 3.68 15.16
C SER A 99 -5.55 3.22 16.33
N TYR A 100 -4.64 4.04 16.84
CA TYR A 100 -3.83 3.71 18.01
C TYR A 100 -4.67 3.61 19.28
N ALA A 101 -5.67 4.47 19.44
CA ALA A 101 -6.59 4.42 20.58
C ALA A 101 -7.53 3.20 20.55
N GLU A 102 -7.83 2.67 19.36
CA GLU A 102 -8.67 1.48 19.14
C GLU A 102 -7.89 0.15 19.34
N GLU A 103 -6.55 0.19 19.53
CA GLU A 103 -5.75 -1.02 19.75
C GLU A 103 -6.09 -1.71 21.08
N ILE A 104 -6.47 -2.99 21.01
CA ILE A 104 -6.75 -3.82 22.19
C ILE A 104 -5.53 -3.87 23.14
N ALA A 105 -4.32 -3.87 22.57
CA ALA A 105 -3.06 -3.80 23.30
C ALA A 105 -2.22 -2.66 22.71
N PRO A 106 -2.14 -1.50 23.39
CA PRO A 106 -1.39 -0.35 22.90
C PRO A 106 0.06 -0.72 22.63
N ARG A 107 0.54 -0.42 21.43
CA ARG A 107 1.96 -0.57 21.08
C ARG A 107 2.65 0.78 21.22
N GLU A 108 3.65 0.82 22.09
CA GLU A 108 4.59 1.95 22.10
C GLU A 108 5.27 2.05 20.74
N ARG A 109 5.24 3.24 20.17
CA ARG A 109 5.89 3.58 18.91
C ARG A 109 6.83 4.74 19.17
N THR A 110 8.06 4.62 18.68
CA THR A 110 8.99 5.76 18.67
C THR A 110 8.47 6.85 17.74
N GLU A 111 8.96 8.07 17.92
CA GLU A 111 8.61 9.17 17.01
C GLU A 111 9.03 8.87 15.57
N ASP A 112 10.19 8.24 15.37
CA ASP A 112 10.65 7.80 14.04
C ASP A 112 9.66 6.81 13.40
N GLN A 113 9.16 5.83 14.15
CA GLN A 113 8.17 4.88 13.65
C GLN A 113 6.85 5.56 13.27
N LYS A 114 6.41 6.55 14.04
CA LYS A 114 5.21 7.33 13.71
C LYS A 114 5.41 8.15 12.44
N ILE A 115 6.59 8.74 12.26
CA ILE A 115 6.96 9.49 11.05
C ILE A 115 6.99 8.56 9.84
N ASP A 116 7.56 7.37 9.96
CA ASP A 116 7.63 6.38 8.87
C ASP A 116 6.22 5.89 8.45
N ILE A 117 5.37 5.61 9.43
CA ILE A 117 3.97 5.22 9.20
C ILE A 117 3.24 6.36 8.49
N LEU A 118 3.33 7.59 9.02
CA LEU A 118 2.67 8.75 8.43
C LEU A 118 3.15 8.99 7.00
N THR A 119 4.46 8.92 6.75
CA THR A 119 5.05 9.11 5.41
C THR A 119 4.54 8.08 4.43
N SER A 120 4.48 6.81 4.85
CA SER A 120 3.94 5.72 4.02
C SER A 120 2.46 5.92 3.71
N CYS A 121 1.67 6.36 4.69
CA CYS A 121 0.26 6.66 4.54
C CYS A 121 -0.01 7.89 3.66
N MET A 122 0.87 8.90 3.74
CA MET A 122 0.72 10.18 3.05
C MET A 122 1.17 10.16 1.60
N TYR A 123 1.91 9.14 1.16
CA TYR A 123 2.23 8.97 -0.26
C TYR A 123 0.94 9.09 -1.12
N PRO A 124 0.90 9.97 -2.13
CA PRO A 124 2.04 10.59 -2.82
C PRO A 124 2.42 12.00 -2.35
N TYR A 125 1.76 12.55 -1.34
CA TYR A 125 2.06 13.88 -0.81
C TYR A 125 3.28 13.85 0.14
N PRO A 126 4.15 14.86 0.11
CA PRO A 126 5.18 15.02 1.13
C PRO A 126 4.55 15.39 2.48
N VAL A 127 5.11 14.84 3.55
CA VAL A 127 4.82 15.22 4.93
C VAL A 127 5.70 16.41 5.30
N LYS A 128 5.14 17.39 6.03
CA LYS A 128 5.89 18.53 6.54
C LYS A 128 6.72 18.19 7.79
#